data_AF-A0A3R7W0I3-F1
#
_entry.id   AF-A0A3R7W0I3-F1
#
_cell.length_a   1.000
_cell.length_b   1.000
_cell.length_c   1.000
_cell.angle_alpha   90.00
_cell.angle_beta   90.00
_cell.angle_gamma   90.00
#
_symmetry.space_group_name_H-M   'P 1'
#
loop_
_entity.id
_entity.type
_entity.pdbx_description
1 polymer ?
#
loop_
_entity_poly.entity_id
_entity_poly.type
_entity_poly.pdbx_seq_one_letter_code
_entity_poly.pdbx_strand_id
1 'polypeptide(L)'
;MNIDDLLLTSVACKGIATISVDRVDFKSQIAHGDLVRLEGEVVSTGSSSLAVQITGYRHDIEAGKFVHTLSAIMTCVALDKNMQASPGLPKLMDPTDPEYVNKHQEIAKQRKELAARWRGVQEAVDKLPHVSVDMLKTCNYGRSLVVPIPDTLIEVQNSFLPKHLNRNNTIFGGEVLTWMDKVALYCARNFTKNQNMVTVSMNRIFFKLPITMDDIVTMHARVSSARYFTVANLDRSYRMKQISTGLKVDENDQESMRTLLKAQHRWLFDDQEAKLLNLEPLSLSTPNAASKL
;
A
#
# COMPACT_ATOMS: atom_id res chain seq x y z
N MET A 1 10.54 0.28 40.86
CA MET A 1 9.77 0.27 39.60
C MET A 1 9.99 1.63 38.98
N ASN A 2 10.76 1.71 37.90
CA ASN A 2 11.27 2.98 37.38
C ASN A 2 10.16 3.75 36.64
N ILE A 3 10.18 5.09 36.63
CA ILE A 3 9.13 5.89 35.95
C ILE A 3 9.09 5.58 34.45
N ASP A 4 10.23 5.22 33.87
CA ASP A 4 10.36 4.78 32.47
C ASP A 4 9.62 3.45 32.19
N ASP A 5 9.60 2.51 33.14
CA ASP A 5 8.82 1.27 33.01
C ASP A 5 7.32 1.55 33.00
N LEU A 6 6.87 2.54 33.77
CA LEU A 6 5.47 2.95 33.86
C LEU A 6 5.00 3.63 32.55
N LEU A 7 5.87 4.42 31.92
CA LEU A 7 5.61 5.04 30.63
C LEU A 7 5.57 4.01 29.51
N LEU A 8 6.52 3.07 29.48
CA LEU A 8 6.55 1.95 28.52
C LEU A 8 5.30 1.05 28.65
N THR A 9 4.88 0.71 29.87
CA THR A 9 3.62 -0.03 30.10
C THR A 9 2.39 0.78 29.71
N SER A 10 2.36 2.11 29.93
CA SER A 10 1.21 2.94 29.55
C SER A 10 0.99 3.05 28.03
N VAL A 11 2.06 2.99 27.24
CA VAL A 11 2.02 3.02 25.77
C VAL A 11 1.64 1.65 25.21
N ALA A 12 2.12 0.57 25.85
CA ALA A 12 1.79 -0.81 25.49
C ALA A 12 0.31 -1.19 25.71
N CYS A 13 -0.42 -0.44 26.55
CA CYS A 13 -1.82 -0.69 26.90
C CYS A 13 -2.85 0.09 26.06
N LYS A 14 -2.43 0.90 25.08
CA LYS A 14 -3.37 1.63 24.21
C LYS A 14 -3.80 0.77 23.02
N GLY A 15 -5.06 0.89 22.61
CA GLY A 15 -5.53 0.32 21.34
C GLY A 15 -4.77 0.96 20.18
N ILE A 16 -4.41 0.19 19.15
CA ILE A 16 -3.72 0.70 17.96
C ILE A 16 -4.53 0.34 16.72
N ALA A 17 -4.62 1.26 15.77
CA ALA A 17 -5.21 1.01 14.46
C ALA A 17 -4.27 1.49 13.33
N THR A 18 -4.30 0.77 12.21
CA THR A 18 -3.61 1.18 10.98
C THR A 18 -4.40 2.30 10.30
N ILE A 19 -3.79 3.47 10.10
CA ILE A 19 -4.43 4.59 9.38
C ILE A 19 -3.96 4.64 7.94
N SER A 20 -2.72 4.25 7.67
CA SER A 20 -2.26 4.15 6.29
C SER A 20 -1.18 3.11 6.12
N VAL A 21 -1.18 2.51 4.94
CA VAL A 21 -0.04 1.77 4.43
C VAL A 21 0.53 2.59 3.29
N ASP A 22 1.82 2.87 3.34
CA ASP A 22 2.54 3.58 2.28
C ASP A 22 2.67 2.68 1.05
N ARG A 23 3.45 3.09 0.04
CA ARG A 23 3.71 2.21 -1.10
C ARG A 23 4.32 0.90 -0.62
N VAL A 24 3.82 -0.20 -1.17
CA VAL A 24 4.39 -1.53 -1.00
C VAL A 24 4.94 -1.94 -2.36
N ASP A 25 6.25 -2.18 -2.43
CA ASP A 25 6.91 -2.65 -3.65
C ASP A 25 7.35 -4.11 -3.47
N PHE A 26 6.94 -4.97 -4.40
CA PHE A 26 7.35 -6.37 -4.45
C PHE A 26 8.58 -6.50 -5.35
N LYS A 27 9.75 -6.72 -4.75
CA LYS A 27 11.04 -6.87 -5.45
C LYS A 27 11.22 -8.26 -6.03
N SER A 28 10.66 -9.28 -5.38
CA SER A 28 10.68 -10.66 -5.86
C SER A 28 9.40 -11.39 -5.46
N GLN A 29 9.07 -12.44 -6.23
CA GLN A 29 7.88 -13.24 -5.96
C GLN A 29 8.05 -14.08 -4.71
N ILE A 30 6.94 -14.32 -4.02
CA ILE A 30 6.83 -15.26 -2.91
C ILE A 30 5.92 -16.40 -3.39
N ALA A 31 6.47 -17.60 -3.47
CA ALA A 31 5.77 -18.79 -3.94
C ALA A 31 5.12 -19.56 -2.79
N HIS A 32 4.16 -20.41 -3.14
CA HIS A 32 3.61 -21.36 -2.18
C HIS A 32 4.72 -22.28 -1.66
N GLY A 33 4.84 -22.39 -0.34
CA GLY A 33 5.88 -23.19 0.32
C GLY A 33 7.14 -22.39 0.68
N ASP A 34 7.26 -21.13 0.25
CA ASP A 34 8.34 -20.26 0.72
C ASP A 34 8.20 -19.99 2.22
N LEU A 35 9.30 -20.10 2.94
CA LEU A 35 9.39 -19.60 4.30
C LEU A 35 9.59 -18.08 4.25
N VAL A 36 8.62 -17.32 4.76
CA VAL A 36 8.68 -15.85 4.78
C VAL A 36 9.02 -15.37 6.18
N ARG A 37 9.89 -14.37 6.24
CA ARG A 37 10.28 -13.67 7.46
C ARG A 37 10.04 -12.18 7.27
N LEU A 38 9.40 -11.54 8.24
CA LEU A 38 9.17 -10.10 8.25
C LEU A 38 9.93 -9.47 9.43
N GLU A 39 10.70 -8.43 9.16
CA GLU A 39 11.30 -7.56 10.16
C GLU A 39 10.48 -6.27 10.22
N GLY A 40 10.32 -5.73 11.43
CA GLY A 40 9.59 -4.49 11.66
C GLY A 40 10.33 -3.58 12.63
N GLU A 41 10.45 -2.30 12.30
CA GLU A 41 11.10 -1.29 13.13
C GLU A 41 10.28 0.00 13.17
N VAL A 42 10.11 0.61 14.34
CA VAL A 42 9.51 1.94 14.47
C VAL A 42 10.54 2.98 14.03
N VAL A 43 10.26 3.67 12.94
CA VAL A 43 11.17 4.65 12.34
C VAL A 43 10.79 6.10 12.63
N SER A 44 9.56 6.34 13.10
CA SER A 44 9.12 7.69 13.47
C SER A 44 7.92 7.65 14.42
N THR A 45 7.82 8.63 15.30
CA THR A 45 6.72 8.82 16.26
C THR A 45 6.24 10.27 16.23
N GLY A 46 4.93 10.47 16.05
CA GLY A 46 4.24 11.73 16.29
C GLY A 46 3.63 11.77 17.71
N SER A 47 2.67 12.68 17.94
CA SER A 47 1.99 12.79 19.23
C SER A 47 1.14 11.57 19.57
N SER A 48 0.42 11.04 18.58
CA SER A 48 -0.47 9.87 18.67
C SER A 48 -0.26 8.86 17.53
N SER A 49 0.70 9.10 16.64
CA SER A 49 0.98 8.24 15.48
C SER A 49 2.39 7.67 15.54
N LEU A 50 2.61 6.53 14.89
CA LEU A 50 3.92 5.94 14.68
C LEU A 50 4.03 5.38 13.26
N ALA A 51 5.21 5.42 12.67
CA ALA A 51 5.52 4.81 11.39
C ALA A 51 6.44 3.61 11.61
N VAL A 52 6.05 2.46 11.06
CA VAL A 52 6.78 1.19 11.14
C VAL A 52 7.31 0.84 9.76
N GLN A 53 8.63 0.78 9.60
CA GLN A 53 9.24 0.15 8.43
C GLN A 53 9.08 -1.36 8.54
N ILE A 54 8.68 -2.01 7.46
CA ILE A 54 8.53 -3.46 7.37
C ILE A 54 9.38 -3.94 6.19
N THR A 55 10.25 -4.91 6.45
CA THR A 55 11.06 -5.57 5.41
C THR A 55 10.73 -7.04 5.40
N GLY A 56 10.33 -7.58 4.25
CA GLY A 56 10.05 -9.00 4.09
C GLY A 56 11.14 -9.73 3.33
N TYR A 57 11.40 -10.95 3.76
CA TYR A 57 12.39 -11.86 3.20
C TYR A 57 11.75 -13.21 2.91
N ARG A 58 12.03 -13.82 1.75
CA ARG A 58 11.82 -15.27 1.55
C ARG A 58 13.11 -16.00 1.87
N HIS A 59 13.01 -17.19 2.45
CA HIS A 59 14.14 -18.09 2.60
C HIS A 59 14.28 -18.92 1.33
N ASP A 60 15.37 -18.69 0.61
CA ASP A 60 15.81 -19.55 -0.47
C ASP A 60 16.45 -20.80 0.14
N ILE A 61 15.73 -21.91 0.11
CA ILE A 61 16.13 -23.16 0.78
C ILE A 61 17.36 -23.78 0.09
N GLU A 62 17.44 -23.71 -1.24
CA GLU A 62 18.56 -24.26 -2.00
C GLU A 62 19.84 -23.47 -1.74
N ALA A 63 19.75 -22.14 -1.73
CA ALA A 63 20.89 -21.27 -1.45
C ALA A 63 21.18 -21.09 0.06
N GLY A 64 20.25 -21.49 0.93
CA GLY A 64 20.32 -21.27 2.38
C GLY A 64 20.33 -19.79 2.79
N LYS A 65 19.69 -18.91 2.01
CA LYS A 65 19.79 -17.45 2.17
C LYS A 65 18.43 -16.78 2.19
N PHE A 66 18.31 -15.72 2.98
CA PHE A 66 17.14 -14.85 2.92
C PHE A 66 17.29 -13.84 1.78
N VAL A 67 16.29 -13.77 0.91
CA VAL A 67 16.20 -12.86 -0.23
C VAL A 67 15.13 -11.82 0.06
N HIS A 68 15.47 -10.54 -0.05
CA HIS A 68 14.53 -9.44 0.17
C HIS A 68 13.40 -9.46 -0.87
N THR A 69 12.16 -9.51 -0.41
CA THR A 69 10.95 -9.63 -1.24
C THR A 69 10.10 -8.38 -1.25
N LEU A 70 9.95 -7.69 -0.12
CA LEU A 70 9.10 -6.49 -0.01
C LEU A 70 9.64 -5.48 0.98
N SER A 71 9.37 -4.21 0.71
CA SER A 71 9.52 -3.12 1.68
C SER A 71 8.19 -2.38 1.77
N ALA A 72 7.82 -1.99 2.99
CA ALA A 72 6.63 -1.19 3.24
C ALA A 72 6.86 -0.26 4.43
N ILE A 73 6.09 0.83 4.50
CA ILE A 73 5.98 1.61 5.73
C ILE A 73 4.51 1.69 6.10
N MET A 74 4.19 1.37 7.35
CA MET A 74 2.83 1.44 7.87
C MET A 74 2.73 2.52 8.94
N THR A 75 1.74 3.41 8.80
CA THR A 75 1.44 4.40 9.84
C THR A 75 0.26 3.91 10.69
N CYS A 76 0.52 3.80 11.98
CA CYS A 76 -0.48 3.43 12.97
C CYS A 76 -0.79 4.64 13.88
N VAL A 77 -1.96 4.62 14.50
CA VAL A 77 -2.36 5.60 15.51
C VAL A 77 -2.80 4.90 16.77
N ALA A 78 -2.31 5.41 17.90
CA ALA A 78 -2.78 5.03 19.22
C ALA A 78 -4.17 5.63 19.46
N LEU A 79 -5.06 4.82 19.97
CA LEU A 79 -6.46 5.15 20.22
C LEU A 79 -6.77 5.09 21.71
N ASP A 80 -7.67 5.95 22.14
CA ASP A 80 -8.28 5.91 23.47
C ASP A 80 -9.49 4.97 23.50
N LYS A 81 -10.14 4.86 24.66
CA LYS A 81 -11.35 4.07 24.86
C LYS A 81 -12.55 4.50 24.01
N ASN A 82 -12.53 5.72 23.46
CA ASN A 82 -13.57 6.27 22.60
C ASN A 82 -13.21 6.17 21.10
N MET A 83 -12.16 5.41 20.75
CA MET A 83 -11.66 5.27 19.38
C MET A 83 -11.13 6.58 18.78
N GLN A 84 -10.72 7.53 19.62
CA GLN A 84 -10.10 8.77 19.19
C GLN A 84 -8.59 8.71 19.34
N ALA A 85 -7.86 9.49 18.54
CA ALA A 85 -6.41 9.55 18.62
C ALA A 85 -5.96 9.94 20.03
N SER A 86 -5.10 9.13 20.64
CA SER A 86 -4.62 9.29 22.02
C SER A 86 -3.19 9.85 22.00
N PRO A 87 -2.97 11.14 22.29
CA PRO A 87 -1.64 11.71 22.38
C PRO A 87 -0.83 11.13 23.54
N GLY A 88 0.48 11.37 23.52
CA GLY A 88 1.41 10.94 24.56
C GLY A 88 2.24 9.72 24.18
N LEU A 89 2.42 9.45 22.89
CA LEU A 89 3.46 8.52 22.46
C LEU A 89 4.84 9.11 22.78
N PRO A 90 5.81 8.26 23.21
CA PRO A 90 7.17 8.69 23.47
C PRO A 90 7.83 9.12 22.17
N LYS A 91 8.74 10.09 22.27
CA LYS A 91 9.59 10.45 21.13
C LYS A 91 10.59 9.32 20.89
N LEU A 92 10.66 8.85 19.66
CA LEU A 92 11.71 7.95 19.23
C LEU A 92 13.08 8.61 19.43
N MET A 93 14.00 7.88 20.05
CA MET A 93 15.39 8.28 20.25
C MET A 93 16.29 7.07 20.09
N ASP A 94 17.42 7.27 19.43
CA ASP A 94 18.51 6.31 19.41
C ASP A 94 19.75 7.05 19.96
N PRO A 95 20.21 6.73 21.18
CA PRO A 95 21.38 7.36 21.77
C PRO A 95 22.68 7.09 20.98
N THR A 96 22.72 6.01 20.22
CA THR A 96 23.89 5.59 19.44
C THR A 96 23.90 6.18 18.04
N ASP A 97 22.72 6.45 17.46
CA ASP A 97 22.56 7.09 16.16
C ASP A 97 21.40 8.12 16.12
N PRO A 98 21.60 9.32 16.69
CA PRO A 98 20.58 10.39 16.63
C PRO A 98 20.30 10.88 15.20
N GLU A 99 21.26 10.77 14.29
CA GLU A 99 21.10 11.21 12.89
C GLU A 99 20.13 10.31 12.13
N TYR A 100 20.18 9.01 12.37
CA TYR A 100 19.22 8.05 11.81
C TYR A 100 17.78 8.41 12.15
N VAL A 101 17.49 8.72 13.41
CA VAL A 101 16.14 9.11 13.86
C VAL A 101 15.69 10.41 13.19
N ASN A 102 16.56 11.42 13.16
CA ASN A 102 16.25 12.71 12.51
C ASN A 102 15.98 12.56 11.02
N LYS A 103 16.79 11.75 10.32
CA LYS A 103 16.61 11.43 8.90
C LYS A 103 15.24 10.77 8.65
N HIS A 104 14.86 9.79 9.47
CA HIS A 104 13.59 9.09 9.29
C HIS A 104 12.36 9.96 9.62
N GLN A 105 12.50 10.89 10.58
CA GLN A 105 11.48 11.91 10.83
C GLN A 105 11.31 12.86 9.64
N GLU A 106 12.40 13.31 9.02
CA GLU A 106 12.32 14.16 7.83
C GLU A 106 11.70 13.41 6.63
N ILE A 107 12.07 12.14 6.42
CA ILE A 107 11.43 11.28 5.42
C ILE A 107 9.92 11.13 5.70
N ALA A 108 9.51 10.96 6.96
CA ALA A 108 8.10 10.91 7.33
C ALA A 108 7.34 12.20 6.98
N LYS A 109 7.97 13.36 7.21
CA LYS A 109 7.42 14.67 6.83
C LYS A 109 7.28 14.80 5.32
N GLN A 110 8.32 14.48 4.56
CA GLN A 110 8.31 14.51 3.09
C GLN A 110 7.24 13.60 2.50
N ARG A 111 7.04 12.40 3.07
CA ARG A 111 5.95 11.49 2.65
C ARG A 111 4.57 12.08 2.88
N LYS A 112 4.36 12.76 4.02
CA LYS A 112 3.11 13.46 4.32
C LYS A 112 2.85 14.60 3.32
N GLU A 113 3.88 15.37 2.99
CA GLU A 113 3.80 16.47 2.01
C GLU A 113 3.52 15.94 0.58
N LEU A 114 4.20 14.87 0.17
CA LEU A 114 3.96 14.22 -1.12
C LEU A 114 2.50 13.73 -1.23
N ALA A 115 1.98 13.10 -0.17
CA ALA A 115 0.59 12.65 -0.14
C ALA A 115 -0.42 13.81 -0.21
N ALA A 116 -0.13 14.94 0.44
CA ALA A 116 -0.96 16.14 0.36
C ALA A 116 -0.96 16.75 -1.05
N ARG A 117 0.22 16.84 -1.69
CA ARG A 117 0.35 17.29 -3.08
C ARG A 117 -0.44 16.40 -4.04
N TRP A 118 -0.32 15.08 -3.88
CA TRP A 118 -1.07 14.12 -4.70
C TRP A 118 -2.59 14.27 -4.55
N ARG A 119 -3.07 14.50 -3.32
CA ARG A 119 -4.49 14.78 -3.07
C ARG A 119 -4.94 16.06 -3.76
N GLY A 120 -4.14 17.13 -3.68
CA GLY A 120 -4.44 18.40 -4.35
C GLY A 120 -4.54 18.26 -5.87
N VAL A 121 -3.66 17.46 -6.49
CA VAL A 121 -3.75 17.15 -7.94
C VAL A 121 -5.03 16.41 -8.29
N GLN A 122 -5.42 15.41 -7.49
CA GLN A 122 -6.67 14.68 -7.72
C GLN A 122 -7.90 15.59 -7.63
N GLU A 123 -7.97 16.43 -6.60
CA GLU A 123 -9.06 17.39 -6.41
C GLU A 123 -9.11 18.44 -7.52
N ALA A 124 -7.95 18.89 -8.03
CA ALA A 124 -7.89 19.80 -9.17
C ALA A 124 -8.48 19.18 -10.43
N VAL A 125 -8.16 17.90 -10.71
CA VAL A 125 -8.74 17.17 -11.85
C VAL A 125 -10.24 16.97 -11.68
N ASP A 126 -10.72 16.67 -10.47
CA ASP A 126 -12.16 16.54 -10.20
C ASP A 126 -12.94 17.83 -10.45
N LYS A 127 -12.31 18.98 -10.17
CA LYS A 127 -12.91 20.31 -10.36
C LYS A 127 -12.83 20.83 -11.80
N LEU A 128 -12.11 20.16 -12.71
CA LEU A 128 -12.09 20.56 -14.11
C LEU A 128 -13.51 20.46 -14.69
N PRO A 129 -13.99 21.48 -15.42
CA PRO A 129 -15.31 21.43 -16.06
C PRO A 129 -15.34 20.34 -17.15
N HIS A 130 -14.24 20.20 -17.89
CA HIS A 130 -14.12 19.25 -18.99
C HIS A 130 -12.67 18.79 -19.13
N VAL A 131 -12.48 17.51 -19.45
CA VAL A 131 -11.18 16.92 -19.78
C VAL A 131 -11.22 16.49 -21.25
N SER A 132 -10.38 17.11 -22.06
CA SER A 132 -10.27 16.85 -23.49
C SER A 132 -9.12 15.88 -23.81
N VAL A 133 -9.13 15.33 -25.03
CA VAL A 133 -8.13 14.34 -25.46
C VAL A 133 -6.71 14.90 -25.50
N ASP A 134 -6.52 16.19 -25.80
CA ASP A 134 -5.22 16.87 -25.83
C ASP A 134 -4.56 16.97 -24.44
N MET A 135 -5.34 16.92 -23.37
CA MET A 135 -4.81 16.86 -22.00
C MET A 135 -4.22 15.48 -21.67
N LEU A 136 -4.53 14.46 -22.47
CA LEU A 136 -4.07 13.09 -22.26
C LEU A 136 -2.86 12.78 -23.14
N LYS A 137 -1.86 12.14 -22.54
CA LYS A 137 -0.78 11.49 -23.29
C LYS A 137 -1.36 10.29 -24.03
N THR A 138 -1.46 10.38 -25.35
CA THR A 138 -1.87 9.26 -26.22
C THR A 138 -0.76 8.21 -26.25
N CYS A 139 -0.97 7.11 -25.53
CA CYS A 139 -0.02 6.00 -25.55
C CYS A 139 -0.48 4.93 -26.56
N ASN A 140 -0.07 5.10 -27.81
CA ASN A 140 -0.45 4.22 -28.91
C ASN A 140 0.46 2.98 -28.96
N TYR A 141 0.23 2.01 -28.07
CA TYR A 141 1.08 0.82 -27.92
C TYR A 141 0.78 -0.32 -28.92
N GLY A 142 0.15 -0.04 -30.07
CA GLY A 142 -0.14 -1.08 -31.08
C GLY A 142 -1.01 -2.22 -30.55
N ARG A 143 -2.05 -1.89 -29.78
CA ARG A 143 -2.89 -2.87 -29.09
C ARG A 143 -3.94 -3.47 -30.00
N SER A 144 -4.04 -4.80 -30.00
CA SER A 144 -4.99 -5.54 -30.85
C SER A 144 -6.43 -5.45 -30.38
N LEU A 145 -6.66 -5.19 -29.09
CA LEU A 145 -7.99 -5.06 -28.48
C LEU A 145 -8.04 -3.81 -27.62
N VAL A 146 -9.15 -3.06 -27.69
CA VAL A 146 -9.37 -1.86 -26.91
C VAL A 146 -10.75 -1.94 -26.27
N VAL A 147 -10.83 -1.74 -24.95
CA VAL A 147 -12.08 -1.82 -24.17
C VAL A 147 -12.34 -0.52 -23.41
N PRO A 148 -13.60 -0.05 -23.30
CA PRO A 148 -13.96 1.10 -22.45
C PRO A 148 -13.54 0.89 -20.98
N ILE A 149 -13.17 1.97 -20.28
CA ILE A 149 -12.89 1.91 -18.83
C ILE A 149 -14.09 1.38 -18.02
N PRO A 150 -15.35 1.79 -18.29
CA PRO A 150 -16.51 1.28 -17.55
C PRO A 150 -16.69 -0.23 -17.67
N ASP A 151 -16.37 -0.81 -18.84
CA ASP A 151 -16.47 -2.26 -19.09
C ASP A 151 -15.44 -3.07 -18.29
N THR A 152 -14.47 -2.41 -17.65
CA THR A 152 -13.50 -3.05 -16.76
C THR A 152 -13.93 -3.04 -15.29
N LEU A 153 -15.05 -2.39 -14.96
CA LEU A 153 -15.55 -2.28 -13.61
C LEU A 153 -15.98 -3.65 -13.07
N ILE A 154 -15.48 -3.96 -11.88
CA ILE A 154 -15.92 -5.07 -11.05
C ILE A 154 -16.37 -4.52 -9.72
N GLU A 155 -17.49 -5.06 -9.25
CA GLU A 155 -18.01 -4.86 -7.91
C GLU A 155 -17.94 -6.18 -7.14
N VAL A 156 -17.43 -6.12 -5.92
CA VAL A 156 -17.46 -7.24 -4.98
C VAL A 156 -17.99 -6.73 -3.66
N GLN A 157 -18.99 -7.43 -3.13
CA GLN A 157 -19.51 -7.18 -1.80
C GLN A 157 -19.06 -8.30 -0.87
N ASN A 158 -18.59 -7.93 0.31
CA ASN A 158 -18.18 -8.88 1.32
C ASN A 158 -18.64 -8.43 2.70
N SER A 159 -19.09 -9.39 3.50
CA SER A 159 -19.27 -9.24 4.94
C SER A 159 -18.10 -9.86 5.68
N PHE A 160 -17.80 -9.34 6.87
CA PHE A 160 -16.71 -9.85 7.69
C PHE A 160 -17.25 -10.60 8.91
N LEU A 161 -16.61 -11.72 9.22
CA LEU A 161 -16.85 -12.55 10.40
C LEU A 161 -16.03 -12.07 11.63
N PRO A 162 -16.39 -12.50 12.86
CA PRO A 162 -15.67 -12.12 14.09
C PRO A 162 -14.16 -12.35 14.08
N LYS A 163 -13.68 -13.37 13.35
CA LYS A 163 -12.25 -13.68 13.21
C LYS A 163 -11.42 -12.56 12.53
N HIS A 164 -12.08 -11.62 11.86
CA HIS A 164 -11.44 -10.50 11.16
C HIS A 164 -11.35 -9.24 12.03
N LEU A 165 -11.85 -9.28 13.27
CA LEU A 165 -11.82 -8.15 14.19
C LEU A 165 -10.44 -8.01 14.84
N ASN A 166 -10.01 -6.76 14.96
CA ASN A 166 -8.88 -6.39 15.80
C ASN A 166 -9.32 -6.20 17.27
N ARG A 167 -8.38 -5.90 18.17
CA ARG A 167 -8.66 -5.66 19.60
C ARG A 167 -9.62 -4.50 19.88
N ASN A 168 -9.86 -3.65 18.90
CA ASN A 168 -10.76 -2.50 18.97
C ASN A 168 -12.17 -2.82 18.44
N ASN A 169 -12.50 -4.11 18.23
CA ASN A 169 -13.78 -4.57 17.65
C ASN A 169 -14.11 -3.95 16.28
N THR A 170 -13.08 -3.65 15.49
CA THR A 170 -13.20 -3.18 14.10
C THR A 170 -12.42 -4.10 13.18
N ILE A 171 -12.75 -4.13 11.89
CA ILE A 171 -12.07 -4.98 10.91
C ILE A 171 -10.60 -4.60 10.83
N PHE A 172 -9.72 -5.61 10.90
CA PHE A 172 -8.28 -5.40 10.74
C PHE A 172 -7.96 -4.88 9.34
N GLY A 173 -7.17 -3.81 9.24
CA GLY A 173 -6.87 -3.18 7.95
C GLY A 173 -6.26 -4.15 6.92
N GLY A 174 -5.47 -5.12 7.37
CA GLY A 174 -4.93 -6.19 6.53
C GLY A 174 -5.97 -7.06 5.82
N GLU A 175 -7.16 -7.24 6.40
CA GLU A 175 -8.26 -7.98 5.78
C GLU A 175 -8.84 -7.20 4.60
N VAL A 176 -8.99 -5.88 4.76
CA VAL A 176 -9.39 -4.98 3.68
C VAL A 176 -8.35 -5.01 2.56
N LEU A 177 -7.05 -4.95 2.90
CA LEU A 177 -5.96 -5.00 1.91
C LEU A 177 -5.95 -6.32 1.14
N THR A 178 -6.22 -7.44 1.82
CA THR A 178 -6.31 -8.76 1.19
C THR A 178 -7.42 -8.81 0.15
N TRP A 179 -8.60 -8.26 0.48
CA TRP A 179 -9.70 -8.18 -0.48
C TRP A 179 -9.42 -7.19 -1.61
N MET A 180 -8.83 -6.03 -1.32
CA MET A 180 -8.42 -5.05 -2.34
C MET A 180 -7.49 -5.68 -3.38
N ASP A 181 -6.48 -6.44 -2.94
CA ASP A 181 -5.55 -7.13 -3.84
C ASP A 181 -6.28 -8.18 -4.69
N LYS A 182 -7.13 -9.02 -4.09
CA LYS A 182 -7.92 -10.02 -4.82
C LYS A 182 -8.82 -9.40 -5.89
N VAL A 183 -9.54 -8.33 -5.55
CA VAL A 183 -10.47 -7.66 -6.48
C VAL A 183 -9.70 -6.98 -7.61
N ALA A 184 -8.59 -6.30 -7.30
CA ALA A 184 -7.72 -5.70 -8.30
C ALA A 184 -7.12 -6.76 -9.25
N LEU A 185 -6.66 -7.88 -8.71
CA LEU A 185 -6.10 -8.98 -9.48
C LEU A 185 -7.15 -9.63 -10.39
N TYR A 186 -8.37 -9.83 -9.88
CA TYR A 186 -9.49 -10.33 -10.69
C TYR A 186 -9.83 -9.36 -11.83
N CYS A 187 -9.86 -8.05 -11.55
CA CYS A 187 -10.04 -7.01 -12.58
C CYS A 187 -8.94 -7.05 -13.65
N ALA A 188 -7.68 -7.14 -13.23
CA ALA A 188 -6.56 -7.22 -14.15
C ALA A 188 -6.63 -8.49 -15.03
N ARG A 189 -6.94 -9.65 -14.45
CA ARG A 189 -7.10 -10.92 -15.18
C ARG A 189 -8.25 -10.86 -16.18
N ASN A 190 -9.39 -10.28 -15.79
CA ASN A 190 -10.54 -10.13 -16.68
C ASN A 190 -10.24 -9.20 -17.86
N PHE A 191 -9.51 -8.11 -17.62
CA PHE A 191 -9.08 -7.16 -18.65
C PHE A 191 -8.07 -7.76 -19.63
N THR A 192 -7.04 -8.46 -19.14
CA THR A 192 -5.97 -9.02 -19.99
C THR A 192 -6.31 -10.39 -20.59
N LYS A 193 -7.34 -11.07 -20.07
CA LYS A 193 -7.63 -12.49 -20.34
C LYS A 193 -6.42 -13.39 -20.07
N ASN A 194 -5.57 -13.02 -19.10
CA ASN A 194 -4.46 -13.86 -18.63
C ASN A 194 -4.66 -14.23 -17.17
N GLN A 195 -4.48 -15.51 -16.84
CA GLN A 195 -4.55 -16.04 -15.47
C GLN A 195 -3.29 -15.66 -14.65
N ASN A 196 -2.15 -15.48 -15.31
CA ASN A 196 -0.85 -15.27 -14.70
C ASN A 196 -0.54 -13.77 -14.52
N MET A 197 -1.38 -13.12 -13.72
CA MET A 197 -1.18 -11.73 -13.29
C MET A 197 -0.65 -11.73 -11.87
N VAL A 198 0.24 -10.78 -11.54
CA VAL A 198 0.74 -10.57 -10.18
C VAL A 198 0.77 -9.09 -9.82
N THR A 199 0.63 -8.79 -8.52
CA THR A 199 0.73 -7.44 -7.99
C THR A 199 2.19 -7.02 -7.91
N VAL A 200 2.56 -5.95 -8.61
CA VAL A 200 3.94 -5.43 -8.64
C VAL A 200 4.15 -4.41 -7.52
N SER A 201 3.17 -3.53 -7.34
CA SER A 201 3.22 -2.48 -6.33
C SER A 201 1.82 -2.08 -5.92
N MET A 202 1.65 -1.68 -4.68
CA MET A 202 0.45 -1.02 -4.18
C MET A 202 0.79 0.42 -3.82
N ASN A 203 -0.06 1.37 -4.21
CA ASN A 203 0.10 2.77 -3.83
C ASN A 203 -0.29 2.98 -2.36
N ARG A 204 0.00 4.17 -1.83
CA ARG A 204 -0.43 4.55 -0.48
C ARG A 204 -1.96 4.45 -0.32
N ILE A 205 -2.38 3.75 0.74
CA ILE A 205 -3.77 3.51 1.12
C ILE A 205 -4.05 4.23 2.45
N PHE A 206 -5.23 4.84 2.56
CA PHE A 206 -5.70 5.49 3.80
C PHE A 206 -7.00 4.86 4.27
N PHE A 207 -7.04 4.45 5.54
CA PHE A 207 -8.24 4.02 6.24
C PHE A 207 -8.89 5.25 6.88
N LYS A 208 -9.99 5.72 6.29
CA LYS A 208 -10.66 6.96 6.73
C LYS A 208 -11.51 6.75 7.97
N LEU A 209 -12.21 5.61 8.03
CA LEU A 209 -13.14 5.26 9.08
C LEU A 209 -12.93 3.80 9.47
N PRO A 210 -13.19 3.46 10.74
CA PRO A 210 -13.28 2.06 11.14
C PRO A 210 -14.41 1.36 10.38
N ILE A 211 -14.19 0.09 10.07
CA ILE A 211 -15.22 -0.82 9.54
C ILE A 211 -15.60 -1.77 10.67
N THR A 212 -16.88 -2.01 10.87
CA THR A 212 -17.43 -2.90 11.89
C THR A 212 -17.89 -4.22 11.25
N MET A 213 -18.28 -5.19 12.07
CA MET A 213 -18.78 -6.48 11.59
C MET A 213 -20.16 -6.37 10.91
N ASP A 214 -20.92 -5.33 11.26
CA ASP A 214 -22.26 -5.10 10.73
C ASP A 214 -22.24 -4.39 9.37
N ASP A 215 -21.08 -3.88 8.96
CA ASP A 215 -20.90 -3.21 7.68
C ASP A 215 -20.78 -4.21 6.52
N ILE A 216 -21.47 -3.93 5.42
CA ILE A 216 -21.26 -4.60 4.14
C ILE A 216 -20.24 -3.79 3.36
N VAL A 217 -19.07 -4.38 3.11
CA VAL A 217 -17.99 -3.71 2.38
C VAL A 217 -18.16 -3.98 0.89
N THR A 218 -18.44 -2.93 0.13
CA THR A 218 -18.47 -2.95 -1.34
C THR A 218 -17.15 -2.39 -1.88
N MET A 219 -16.49 -3.17 -2.73
CA MET A 219 -15.24 -2.79 -3.40
C MET A 219 -15.46 -2.66 -4.89
N HIS A 220 -15.03 -1.54 -5.46
CA HIS A 220 -15.01 -1.29 -6.90
C HIS A 220 -13.58 -1.30 -7.42
N ALA A 221 -13.32 -2.07 -8.47
CA ALA A 221 -12.06 -2.04 -9.20
C ALA A 221 -12.30 -1.82 -10.69
N ARG A 222 -11.49 -0.96 -11.30
CA ARG A 222 -11.46 -0.71 -12.74
C ARG A 222 -10.04 -0.46 -13.20
N VAL A 223 -9.75 -0.75 -14.46
CA VAL A 223 -8.46 -0.44 -15.07
C VAL A 223 -8.44 1.03 -15.46
N SER A 224 -7.69 1.83 -14.70
CA SER A 224 -7.58 3.28 -14.92
C SER A 224 -6.52 3.65 -15.96
N SER A 225 -5.51 2.80 -16.13
CA SER A 225 -4.53 2.93 -17.19
C SER A 225 -3.91 1.58 -17.51
N ALA A 226 -3.47 1.44 -18.75
CA ALA A 226 -2.63 0.33 -19.17
C ALA A 226 -1.43 0.93 -19.91
N ARG A 227 -0.22 0.52 -19.54
CA ARG A 227 1.04 0.89 -20.22
C ARG A 227 1.71 -0.32 -20.85
N TYR A 228 2.88 -0.11 -21.44
CA TYR A 228 3.87 -1.17 -21.59
C TYR A 228 4.29 -1.60 -20.18
N PHE A 229 3.64 -2.65 -19.67
CA PHE A 229 3.88 -3.36 -18.39
C PHE A 229 3.80 -2.54 -17.08
N THR A 230 2.59 -2.40 -16.51
CA THR A 230 2.40 -1.97 -15.10
C THR A 230 1.80 -3.06 -14.20
N VAL A 231 1.31 -4.15 -14.80
CA VAL A 231 0.99 -5.39 -14.09
C VAL A 231 1.85 -6.47 -14.72
N ALA A 232 2.63 -7.19 -13.92
CA ALA A 232 3.47 -8.25 -14.43
C ALA A 232 2.57 -9.36 -14.97
N ASN A 233 2.59 -9.48 -16.29
CA ASN A 233 1.83 -10.41 -17.08
C ASN A 233 2.78 -11.56 -17.43
N LEU A 234 2.61 -12.73 -16.84
CA LEU A 234 3.55 -13.84 -16.98
C LEU A 234 3.00 -14.89 -17.95
N ASP A 235 3.88 -15.58 -18.68
CA ASP A 235 3.51 -16.79 -19.44
C ASP A 235 3.55 -18.03 -18.54
N ARG A 236 3.33 -19.23 -19.11
CA ARG A 236 3.44 -20.51 -18.37
C ARG A 236 4.87 -20.83 -17.92
N SER A 237 5.85 -20.12 -18.47
CA SER A 237 7.27 -20.24 -18.14
C SER A 237 7.75 -19.08 -17.26
N TYR A 238 6.82 -18.32 -16.64
CA TYR A 238 7.09 -17.18 -15.76
C TYR A 238 7.85 -16.02 -16.42
N ARG A 239 7.79 -15.90 -17.76
CA ARG A 239 8.37 -14.78 -18.50
C ARG A 239 7.34 -13.69 -18.73
N MET A 240 7.79 -12.44 -18.72
CA MET A 240 6.96 -11.28 -18.99
C MET A 240 6.41 -11.30 -20.43
N LYS A 241 5.09 -11.17 -20.58
CA LYS A 241 4.34 -11.18 -21.84
C LYS A 241 3.65 -9.84 -22.08
N GLN A 242 3.78 -9.28 -23.27
CA GLN A 242 3.16 -7.99 -23.61
C GLN A 242 1.63 -8.02 -23.45
N ILE A 243 1.08 -6.94 -22.89
CA ILE A 243 -0.37 -6.73 -22.78
C ILE A 243 -0.89 -6.24 -24.13
N SER A 244 -1.76 -7.03 -24.76
CA SER A 244 -2.41 -6.70 -26.04
C SER A 244 -3.72 -5.92 -25.90
N THR A 245 -4.30 -5.87 -24.71
CA THR A 245 -5.56 -5.14 -24.42
C THR A 245 -5.30 -3.72 -23.93
N GLY A 246 -6.07 -2.77 -24.43
CA GLY A 246 -5.97 -1.34 -24.12
C GLY A 246 -7.26 -0.73 -23.65
N LEU A 247 -7.18 0.54 -23.24
CA LEU A 247 -8.35 1.33 -22.86
C LEU A 247 -8.81 2.19 -24.02
N LYS A 248 -10.12 2.21 -24.25
CA LYS A 248 -10.77 3.08 -25.22
C LYS A 248 -10.91 4.46 -24.60
N VAL A 249 -10.50 5.48 -25.33
CA VAL A 249 -10.74 6.87 -24.97
C VAL A 249 -12.05 7.29 -25.62
N ASP A 250 -12.99 7.77 -24.82
CA ASP A 250 -14.25 8.38 -25.25
C ASP A 250 -14.40 9.73 -24.56
N GLU A 251 -14.32 10.81 -25.33
CA GLU A 251 -14.37 12.17 -24.79
C GLU A 251 -15.74 12.52 -24.20
N ASN A 252 -16.80 11.79 -24.58
CA ASN A 252 -18.12 11.95 -23.99
C ASN A 252 -18.19 11.34 -22.58
N ASP A 253 -17.33 10.37 -22.27
CA ASP A 253 -17.23 9.77 -20.94
C ASP A 253 -16.22 10.53 -20.07
N GLN A 254 -16.72 11.62 -19.51
CA GLN A 254 -15.95 12.54 -18.67
C GLN A 254 -15.43 11.91 -17.37
N GLU A 255 -16.05 10.85 -16.86
CA GLU A 255 -15.58 10.12 -15.68
C GLU A 255 -14.33 9.28 -16.01
N SER A 256 -14.38 8.57 -17.13
CA SER A 256 -13.26 7.81 -17.67
C SER A 256 -12.09 8.71 -18.05
N MET A 257 -12.37 9.87 -18.66
CA MET A 257 -11.35 10.86 -19.00
C MET A 257 -10.61 11.39 -17.76
N ARG A 258 -11.33 11.72 -16.69
CA ARG A 258 -10.72 12.12 -15.40
C ARG A 258 -9.92 10.99 -14.76
N THR A 259 -10.46 9.77 -14.80
CA THR A 259 -9.79 8.57 -14.28
C THR A 259 -8.45 8.36 -14.97
N LEU A 260 -8.44 8.45 -16.29
CA LEU A 260 -7.23 8.32 -17.10
C LEU A 260 -6.25 9.46 -16.81
N LEU A 261 -6.70 10.72 -16.79
CA LEU A 261 -5.85 11.88 -16.50
C LEU A 261 -5.20 11.79 -15.12
N LYS A 262 -5.97 11.41 -14.09
CA LYS A 262 -5.43 11.12 -12.75
C LYS A 262 -4.38 10.03 -12.79
N ALA A 263 -4.65 8.91 -13.46
CA ALA A 263 -3.66 7.85 -13.61
C ALA A 263 -2.39 8.34 -14.33
N GLN A 264 -2.50 9.27 -15.27
CA GLN A 264 -1.34 9.86 -15.94
C GLN A 264 -0.54 10.80 -15.06
N HIS A 265 -1.21 11.66 -14.28
CA HIS A 265 -0.55 12.51 -13.30
C HIS A 265 0.15 11.69 -12.22
N ARG A 266 -0.42 10.55 -11.81
CA ARG A 266 0.19 9.64 -10.84
C ARG A 266 1.62 9.28 -11.22
N TRP A 267 1.87 9.05 -12.51
CA TRP A 267 3.18 8.69 -13.03
C TRP A 267 4.26 9.75 -12.77
N LEU A 268 3.88 11.01 -12.65
CA LEU A 268 4.81 12.10 -12.34
C LEU A 268 5.29 12.03 -10.88
N PHE A 269 4.57 11.33 -10.02
CA PHE A 269 4.88 11.15 -8.60
C PHE A 269 5.67 9.87 -8.34
N ASP A 270 5.68 8.91 -9.28
CA ASP A 270 6.27 7.58 -9.07
C ASP A 270 7.78 7.64 -8.74
N ASP A 271 8.54 8.50 -9.41
CA ASP A 271 9.99 8.67 -9.15
C ASP A 271 10.26 9.31 -7.78
N GLN A 272 9.52 10.37 -7.42
CA GLN A 272 9.65 11.01 -6.12
C GLN A 272 9.28 10.06 -4.98
N GLU A 273 8.20 9.30 -5.17
CA GLU A 273 7.75 8.33 -4.19
C GLU A 273 8.73 7.15 -4.05
N ALA A 274 9.26 6.63 -5.16
CA ALA A 274 10.28 5.59 -5.15
C ALA A 274 11.53 6.05 -4.39
N LYS A 275 11.96 7.31 -4.57
CA LYS A 275 13.09 7.89 -3.83
C LYS A 275 12.82 8.00 -2.33
N LEU A 276 11.61 8.40 -1.93
CA LEU A 276 11.24 8.55 -0.52
C LEU A 276 11.00 7.21 0.20
N LEU A 277 10.69 6.16 -0.55
CA LEU A 277 10.35 4.83 -0.01
C LEU A 277 11.43 3.78 -0.24
N ASN A 278 12.53 4.15 -0.91
CA ASN A 278 13.73 3.34 -0.97
C ASN A 278 14.45 3.38 0.39
N LEU A 279 13.91 2.61 1.34
CA LEU A 279 14.54 2.36 2.62
C LEU A 279 15.52 1.19 2.49
N GLU A 280 16.65 1.31 3.18
CA GLU A 280 17.57 0.19 3.32
C GLU A 280 16.86 -0.97 4.02
N PRO A 281 17.00 -2.21 3.54
CA PRO A 281 16.34 -3.37 4.14
C PRO A 281 16.77 -3.54 5.60
N LEU A 282 15.81 -3.79 6.49
CA LEU A 282 16.11 -4.05 7.90
C LEU A 282 16.95 -5.32 8.03
N SER A 283 18.00 -5.27 8.85
CA SER A 283 18.84 -6.45 9.10
C SER A 283 18.03 -7.57 9.76
N LEU A 284 18.37 -8.82 9.44
CA LEU A 284 17.74 -9.97 10.07
C LEU A 284 18.10 -10.00 11.56
N SER A 285 17.08 -9.90 12.42
CA SER A 285 17.28 -10.03 13.85
C SER A 285 17.85 -11.43 14.18
N THR A 286 18.83 -11.51 15.06
CA THR A 286 19.19 -12.81 15.64
C THR A 286 18.13 -13.15 16.69
N PRO A 287 17.63 -14.40 16.74
CA PRO A 287 16.83 -14.85 17.88
C PRO A 287 17.72 -14.75 19.12
N ASN A 288 17.60 -13.67 19.88
CA ASN A 288 18.34 -13.50 21.12
C ASN A 288 17.89 -14.59 22.09
N ALA A 289 18.83 -15.36 22.65
CA ALA A 289 18.58 -16.32 23.72
C ALA A 289 18.15 -15.65 25.06
N ALA A 290 17.84 -14.35 25.03
CA ALA A 290 17.71 -13.47 26.19
C ALA A 290 16.47 -12.56 26.15
N SER A 291 15.39 -12.95 25.46
CA SER A 291 14.05 -12.39 25.71
C SER A 291 13.17 -13.45 26.38
N LYS A 292 13.48 -13.77 27.64
CA LYS A 292 12.44 -14.20 28.56
C LYS A 292 11.62 -12.96 28.89
N LEU A 293 10.34 -13.04 28.55
CA LEU A 293 9.25 -12.13 28.94
C LEU A 293 9.38 -11.67 30.39
#